data_AF-A0A7V4MQK3-F1
#
_entry.id   AF-A0A7V4MQK3-F1
#
_cell.length_a   1.000
_cell.length_b   1.000
_cell.length_c   1.000
_cell.angle_alpha   90.00
_cell.angle_beta   90.00
_cell.angle_gamma   90.00
#
_symmetry.space_group_name_H-M   'P 1'
#
loop_
_entity.id
_entity.type
_entity.pdbx_description
1 polymer ?
#
loop_
_entity_poly.entity_id
_entity_poly.type
_entity_poly.pdbx_seq_one_letter_code
_entity_poly.pdbx_strand_id
1 'polypeptide(L)' 'MDQAVEAFLRHMSVARGVSPHTLRAYGSDLAQFSEFAERSDLTD' A
#
# COMPACT_ATOMS: atom_id res chain seq x y z
N MET A 1 -0.06 -9.91 -0.14
CA MET A 1 -0.15 -8.57 0.49
C MET A 1 -0.95 -7.59 -0.38
N ASP A 2 -0.97 -7.78 -1.70
CA ASP A 2 -1.65 -6.93 -2.71
C ASP A 2 -3.12 -6.61 -2.42
N GLN A 3 -3.93 -7.60 -2.04
CA GLN A 3 -5.36 -7.36 -1.75
C GLN A 3 -5.56 -6.38 -0.58
N ALA A 4 -4.69 -6.43 0.44
CA ALA A 4 -4.75 -5.51 1.58
C ALA A 4 -4.32 -4.09 1.17
N VAL A 5 -3.31 -3.97 0.31
CA VAL A 5 -2.86 -2.69 -0.26
C VAL A 5 -3.97 -2.05 -1.09
N GLU A 6 -4.62 -2.81 -1.97
CA GLU A 6 -5.75 -2.31 -2.77
C GLU A 6 -6.93 -1.86 -1.90
N ALA A 7 -7.28 -2.63 -0.87
CA ALA A 7 -8.33 -2.28 0.07
C ALA A 7 -8.01 -0.97 0.82
N PHE A 8 -6.77 -0.81 1.27
CA PHE A 8 -6.32 0.40 1.94
C PHE A 8 -6.37 1.62 1.02
N LEU A 9 -5.83 1.52 -0.21
CA LEU A 9 -5.83 2.64 -1.16
C LEU A 9 -7.26 3.05 -1.56
N ARG A 10 -8.16 2.08 -1.72
CA ARG A 10 -9.59 2.34 -1.95
C ARG A 10 -10.23 3.05 -0.76
N HIS A 11 -9.96 2.60 0.46
CA HIS A 11 -10.43 3.28 1.66
C HIS A 11 -9.93 4.72 1.74
N MET A 12 -8.64 4.95 1.48
CA MET A 12 -8.06 6.29 1.48
C MET A 12 -8.70 7.19 0.42
N SER A 13 -8.97 6.65 -0.78
CA SER A 13 -9.64 7.39 -1.85
C SER A 13 -11.07 7.79 -1.49
N VAL A 14 -11.86 6.88 -0.92
CA VAL A 14 -13.30 7.08 -0.67
C VAL A 14 -13.57 7.76 0.67
N ALA A 15 -12.92 7.31 1.74
CA ALA A 15 -13.22 7.74 3.11
C ALA A 15 -12.44 9.00 3.52
N ARG A 16 -11.29 9.25 2.92
CA ARG A 16 -10.40 10.38 3.29
C ARG A 16 -10.23 11.39 2.16
N GLY A 17 -10.67 11.07 0.93
CA GLY A 17 -10.57 11.96 -0.22
C GLY A 17 -9.14 12.41 -0.53
N VAL A 18 -8.13 11.61 -0.16
CA VAL A 18 -6.73 11.99 -0.36
C VAL A 18 -6.42 12.10 -1.85
N SER A 19 -5.50 13.00 -2.19
CA SER A 19 -5.20 13.32 -3.58
C SER A 19 -4.70 12.10 -4.36
N PRO A 20 -4.89 12.05 -5.69
CA PRO A 20 -4.31 11.01 -6.54
C PRO A 20 -2.79 10.90 -6.40
N HIS A 21 -2.09 12.00 -6.11
CA HIS A 21 -0.65 11.97 -5.90
C HIS A 21 -0.27 11.27 -4.60
N THR A 22 -1.03 11.50 -3.53
CA THR A 22 -0.85 10.83 -2.23
C THR A 22 -1.13 9.32 -2.34
N LEU A 23 -2.19 8.93 -3.06
CA LEU A 23 -2.49 7.51 -3.30
C LEU A 23 -1.35 6.80 -4.05
N ARG A 24 -0.77 7.45 -5.06
CA ARG A 24 0.41 6.91 -5.77
C ARG A 24 1.63 6.77 -4.86
N ALA A 25 1.89 7.77 -4.01
CA ALA A 25 2.99 7.70 -3.06
C ALA A 25 2.81 6.52 -2.10
N TYR A 26 1.63 6.39 -1.47
CA TYR A 26 1.33 5.26 -0.59
C TYR A 26 1.42 3.90 -1.29
N GLY A 27 0.94 3.80 -2.54
CA GLY A 27 1.08 2.56 -3.31
C GLY A 27 2.54 2.18 -3.55
N SER A 28 3.38 3.15 -3.91
CA SER A 28 4.83 2.93 -4.09
C SER A 28 5.50 2.50 -2.79
N ASP A 29 5.20 3.17 -1.68
CA ASP A 29 5.81 2.86 -0.38
C ASP A 29 5.43 1.46 0.11
N LEU A 30 4.16 1.09 -0.04
CA LEU A 30 3.66 -0.24 0.36
C LEU A 30 4.21 -1.36 -0.53
N ALA A 31 4.43 -1.11 -1.82
CA ALA A 31 5.09 -2.06 -2.71
C ALA A 31 6.55 -2.31 -2.26
N GLN A 32 7.32 -1.24 -2.04
CA GLN A 32 8.70 -1.35 -1.54
C GLN A 32 8.78 -2.05 -0.19
N PHE A 33 7.84 -1.77 0.72
CA PHE A 33 7.78 -2.44 2.01
C PHE A 33 7.46 -3.93 1.87
N SER A 34 6.53 -4.30 0.98
CA SER A 34 6.19 -5.71 0.74
C SER A 34 7.40 -6.48 0.19
N GLU A 35 8.08 -5.93 -0.80
CA GLU A 35 9.33 -6.50 -1.33
C GLU A 35 10.44 -6.60 -0.27
N PHE A 36 10.50 -5.66 0.66
CA PHE A 36 11.43 -5.72 1.78
C PHE A 36 11.07 -6.86 2.75
N ALA A 37 9.79 -6.97 3.12
CA ALA A 37 9.30 -7.98 4.06
C ALA A 37 9.48 -9.41 3.52
N GLU A 38 9.18 -9.61 2.24
CA GLU A 38 9.38 -10.89 1.54
C GLU A 38 10.85 -11.31 1.50
N ARG A 39 11.77 -10.36 1.27
CA ARG A 39 13.21 -10.64 1.27
C ARG A 39 13.79 -10.88 2.67
N SER A 40 13.08 -10.48 3.71
CA SER A 40 13.59 -10.51 5.09
C SER A 40 13.08 -11.70 5.90
N ASP A 41 12.45 -12.70 5.26
CA ASP A 41 11.77 -13.84 5.92
C ASP A 41 10.76 -13.38 7.00
N LEU A 42 10.24 -12.16 6.86
CA LEU A 42 9.32 -11.51 7.79
C LEU A 42 7.85 -11.80 7.47
N THR A 43 7.61 -12.74 6.55
CA THR A 43 6.29 -13.09 6.05
C THR A 43 6.06 -14.58 6.30
N ASP A 44 5.51 -14.91 7.48
CA ASP A 44 4.95 -16.23 7.83
C ASP A 44 3.62 -16.49 7.07
#